data_AF-K9YA95-F1
#
_entry.id   AF-K9YA95-F1
#
_cell.length_a   1.000
_cell.length_b   1.000
_cell.length_c   1.000
_cell.angle_alpha   90.00
_cell.angle_beta   90.00
_cell.angle_gamma   90.00
#
_symmetry.space_group_name_H-M   'P 1'
#
loop_
_entity.id
_entity.type
_entity.pdbx_description
1 polymer ?
#
loop_
_entity_poly.entity_id
_entity_poly.type
_entity_poly.pdbx_seq_one_letter_code
_entity_poly.pdbx_strand_id
1 'polypeptide(L)'
;MTLLTPTDVFRKVEARASLAYAELSHINLEGIRLSGGQFFSAYLKTANLSHTDCQATDFSRAILIRANLSHGIFASANFSKSNLIKANCQGANFREAQFLKAQLQSICLDDTEISAADFTETNLSEAQGKNINFTQAIFQKAILIKSQFEESNLTQVNLREANLKQANWSGIIIPNSKLQKTNFTEAILTKINFYGSSLFQSILPRAQLNQIECQDVELEAANFQNSQFCDVDFSDSSLVGTNFEGATLDQVNFTNTNLSQANFKNTVVKEVDLTKSQVEKADFRNAQGLTLEQKEYLKANGGLNIPTA
;
A
#
# COMPACT_ATOMS: atom_id res chain seq x y z
N MET A 1 -27.78 11.71 -29.74
CA MET A 1 -27.92 11.01 -28.44
C MET A 1 -29.00 11.74 -27.67
N THR A 2 -30.03 11.05 -27.20
CA THR A 2 -31.06 11.65 -26.33
C THR A 2 -30.43 11.88 -24.96
N LEU A 3 -30.47 13.11 -24.46
CA LEU A 3 -29.96 13.44 -23.13
C LEU A 3 -30.89 12.78 -22.10
N LEU A 4 -30.39 11.82 -21.32
CA LEU A 4 -31.18 11.19 -20.25
C LEU A 4 -31.25 12.15 -19.06
N THR A 5 -32.46 12.36 -18.53
CA THR A 5 -32.64 13.08 -17.27
C THR A 5 -32.35 12.15 -16.07
N PRO A 6 -32.12 12.69 -14.86
CA PRO A 6 -31.98 11.86 -13.66
C PRO A 6 -33.20 10.94 -13.43
N THR A 7 -34.40 11.42 -13.74
CA THR A 7 -35.64 10.63 -13.67
C THR A 7 -35.64 9.48 -14.68
N ASP A 8 -35.13 9.69 -15.90
CA ASP A 8 -35.02 8.63 -16.90
C ASP A 8 -34.03 7.55 -16.48
N VAL A 9 -32.90 7.95 -15.88
CA VAL A 9 -31.89 7.04 -15.33
C VAL A 9 -32.51 6.20 -14.22
N PHE A 10 -33.16 6.83 -13.25
CA PHE A 10 -33.82 6.15 -12.13
C PHE A 10 -34.85 5.12 -12.64
N ARG A 11 -35.76 5.52 -13.53
CA ARG A 11 -36.78 4.62 -14.11
C ARG A 11 -36.15 3.44 -14.87
N LYS A 12 -35.04 3.67 -15.57
CA LYS A 12 -34.32 2.59 -16.26
C LYS A 12 -33.75 1.60 -15.25
N VAL A 13 -33.16 2.05 -14.15
CA VAL A 13 -32.67 1.16 -13.09
C VAL A 13 -33.81 0.38 -12.45
N GLU A 14 -34.92 1.02 -12.10
CA GLU A 14 -36.11 0.32 -11.54
C GLU A 14 -36.65 -0.74 -12.49
N ALA A 15 -36.68 -0.45 -13.78
CA ALA A 15 -37.11 -1.38 -14.82
C ALA A 15 -36.06 -2.45 -15.17
N ARG A 16 -34.89 -2.46 -14.48
CA ARG A 16 -33.71 -3.29 -14.80
C ARG A 16 -33.24 -3.15 -16.25
N ALA A 17 -33.50 -1.99 -16.85
CA ALA A 17 -33.05 -1.65 -18.18
C ALA A 17 -31.59 -1.21 -18.15
N SER A 18 -30.83 -1.66 -19.15
CA SER A 18 -29.42 -1.32 -19.26
C SER A 18 -29.21 0.17 -19.58
N LEU A 19 -28.21 0.75 -18.92
CA LEU A 19 -27.63 2.06 -19.20
C LEU A 19 -26.23 1.91 -19.81
N ALA A 20 -25.93 0.74 -20.38
CA ALA A 20 -24.65 0.49 -21.02
C ALA A 20 -24.40 1.49 -22.16
N TYR A 21 -23.18 2.02 -22.21
CA TYR A 21 -22.75 3.02 -23.20
C TYR A 21 -23.55 4.35 -23.19
N ALA A 22 -24.38 4.58 -22.17
CA ALA A 22 -25.16 5.80 -22.09
C ALA A 22 -24.23 7.02 -21.91
N GLU A 23 -24.56 8.12 -22.59
CA GLU A 23 -23.92 9.42 -22.36
C GLU A 23 -24.62 10.12 -21.20
N LEU A 24 -23.94 10.15 -20.06
CA LEU A 24 -24.39 10.67 -18.78
C LEU A 24 -23.36 11.66 -18.20
N SER A 25 -22.43 12.17 -19.00
CA SER A 25 -21.46 13.14 -18.50
C SER A 25 -22.19 14.38 -17.99
N HIS A 26 -21.70 14.95 -16.89
CA HIS A 26 -22.28 16.11 -16.20
C HIS A 26 -23.66 15.90 -15.56
N ILE A 27 -24.25 14.70 -15.61
CA ILE A 27 -25.55 14.46 -14.99
C ILE A 27 -25.49 14.65 -13.47
N ASN A 28 -26.57 15.19 -12.88
CA ASN A 28 -26.73 15.22 -11.44
C ASN A 28 -27.64 14.07 -10.98
N LEU A 29 -27.05 13.04 -10.39
CA LEU A 29 -27.73 11.88 -9.81
C LEU A 29 -27.68 11.88 -8.29
N GLU A 30 -27.37 13.01 -7.66
CA GLU A 30 -27.22 13.13 -6.21
C GLU A 30 -28.40 12.51 -5.44
N GLY A 31 -28.09 11.66 -4.46
CA GLY A 31 -29.09 11.04 -3.58
C GLY A 31 -29.98 9.97 -4.24
N ILE A 32 -29.80 9.69 -5.53
CA ILE A 32 -30.65 8.72 -6.24
C ILE A 32 -30.25 7.28 -5.87
N ARG A 33 -31.28 6.42 -5.75
CA ARG A 33 -31.10 4.97 -5.60
C ARG A 33 -30.93 4.32 -6.97
N LEU A 34 -29.74 3.79 -7.20
CA LEU A 34 -29.27 3.18 -8.44
C LEU A 34 -28.73 1.76 -8.21
N SER A 35 -29.03 1.14 -7.07
CA SER A 35 -28.54 -0.19 -6.68
C SER A 35 -28.90 -1.24 -7.73
N GLY A 36 -27.95 -2.10 -8.08
CA GLY A 36 -28.09 -3.10 -9.14
C GLY A 36 -28.14 -2.55 -10.57
N GLY A 37 -27.95 -1.23 -10.75
CA GLY A 37 -27.93 -0.59 -12.05
C GLY A 37 -26.84 -1.14 -12.98
N GLN A 38 -27.05 -0.99 -14.29
CA GLN A 38 -26.16 -1.53 -15.32
C GLN A 38 -25.56 -0.38 -16.15
N PHE A 39 -24.44 0.18 -15.68
CA PHE A 39 -23.72 1.32 -16.27
C PHE A 39 -22.45 0.88 -17.02
N PHE A 40 -22.39 -0.36 -17.49
CA PHE A 40 -21.28 -0.90 -18.25
C PHE A 40 -20.85 0.04 -19.40
N SER A 41 -19.59 0.47 -19.41
CA SER A 41 -19.06 1.41 -20.42
C SER A 41 -19.85 2.73 -20.57
N ALA A 42 -20.64 3.14 -19.58
CA ALA A 42 -21.30 4.44 -19.60
C ALA A 42 -20.30 5.60 -19.45
N TYR A 43 -20.63 6.74 -20.03
CA TYR A 43 -19.85 7.97 -19.93
C TYR A 43 -20.43 8.83 -18.81
N LEU A 44 -19.72 8.95 -17.69
CA LEU A 44 -20.12 9.63 -16.45
C LEU A 44 -19.10 10.69 -16.06
N LYS A 45 -18.40 11.28 -17.04
CA LYS A 45 -17.35 12.26 -16.78
C LYS A 45 -17.97 13.45 -16.04
N THR A 46 -17.38 13.84 -14.91
CA THR A 46 -17.88 14.92 -14.04
C THR A 46 -19.35 14.80 -13.61
N ALA A 47 -19.93 13.59 -13.65
CA ALA A 47 -21.25 13.34 -13.11
C ALA A 47 -21.23 13.52 -11.58
N ASN A 48 -22.35 13.97 -11.02
CA ASN A 48 -22.56 14.01 -9.58
C ASN A 48 -23.31 12.75 -9.14
N LEU A 49 -22.62 11.85 -8.46
CA LEU A 49 -23.11 10.62 -7.84
C LEU A 49 -23.02 10.72 -6.30
N SER A 50 -22.87 11.93 -5.74
CA SER A 50 -22.78 12.10 -4.29
C SER A 50 -24.03 11.58 -3.59
N HIS A 51 -23.86 10.99 -2.42
CA HIS A 51 -24.95 10.47 -1.60
C HIS A 51 -25.85 9.41 -2.29
N THR A 52 -25.44 8.87 -3.44
CA THR A 52 -26.21 7.83 -4.14
C THR A 52 -26.16 6.49 -3.42
N ASP A 53 -27.17 5.66 -3.66
CA ASP A 53 -27.09 4.23 -3.33
C ASP A 53 -26.86 3.46 -4.63
N CYS A 54 -25.64 2.98 -4.84
CA CYS A 54 -25.20 2.20 -6.00
C CYS A 54 -24.68 0.81 -5.58
N GLN A 55 -25.28 0.21 -4.54
CA GLN A 55 -24.91 -1.14 -4.12
C GLN A 55 -25.07 -2.16 -5.25
N ALA A 56 -24.08 -3.04 -5.43
CA ALA A 56 -24.06 -4.07 -6.48
C ALA A 56 -24.28 -3.54 -7.91
N THR A 57 -24.01 -2.26 -8.17
CA THR A 57 -24.12 -1.63 -9.49
C THR A 57 -22.92 -1.96 -10.37
N ASP A 58 -23.14 -2.22 -11.65
CA ASP A 58 -22.07 -2.46 -12.62
C ASP A 58 -21.62 -1.15 -13.28
N PHE A 59 -20.48 -0.62 -12.86
CA PHE A 59 -19.75 0.48 -13.51
C PHE A 59 -18.52 -0.01 -14.31
N SER A 60 -18.43 -1.31 -14.61
CA SER A 60 -17.24 -1.83 -15.27
C SER A 60 -17.04 -1.15 -16.63
N ARG A 61 -15.79 -0.78 -16.90
CA ARG A 61 -15.38 0.02 -18.07
C ARG A 61 -16.04 1.41 -18.20
N ALA A 62 -16.78 1.90 -17.21
CA ALA A 62 -17.36 3.24 -17.24
C ALA A 62 -16.28 4.33 -17.16
N ILE A 63 -16.58 5.51 -17.69
CA ILE A 63 -15.70 6.69 -17.62
C ILE A 63 -16.25 7.65 -16.57
N LEU A 64 -15.65 7.64 -15.38
CA LEU A 64 -16.00 8.44 -14.19
C LEU A 64 -14.94 9.52 -13.90
N ILE A 65 -14.19 9.96 -14.91
CA ILE A 65 -13.13 10.96 -14.75
C ILE A 65 -13.70 12.22 -14.10
N ARG A 66 -13.11 12.63 -12.96
CA ARG A 66 -13.54 13.79 -12.17
C ARG A 66 -15.00 13.75 -11.73
N ALA A 67 -15.64 12.58 -11.70
CA ALA A 67 -16.97 12.41 -11.12
C ALA A 67 -16.91 12.63 -9.60
N ASN A 68 -18.03 13.09 -9.04
CA ASN A 68 -18.20 13.20 -7.60
C ASN A 68 -18.96 11.98 -7.08
N LEU A 69 -18.30 11.09 -6.35
CA LEU A 69 -18.87 9.92 -5.69
C LEU A 69 -18.93 10.11 -4.17
N SER A 70 -18.72 11.33 -3.66
CA SER A 70 -18.60 11.57 -2.22
C SER A 70 -19.83 11.11 -1.45
N HIS A 71 -19.60 10.45 -0.31
CA HIS A 71 -20.65 9.94 0.58
C HIS A 71 -21.65 8.97 -0.08
N GLY A 72 -21.37 8.45 -1.27
CA GLY A 72 -22.20 7.42 -1.90
C GLY A 72 -21.95 6.03 -1.32
N ILE A 73 -22.91 5.14 -1.51
CA ILE A 73 -22.85 3.73 -1.10
C ILE A 73 -22.62 2.89 -2.35
N PHE A 74 -21.43 2.32 -2.47
CA PHE A 74 -20.98 1.50 -3.60
C PHE A 74 -20.54 0.10 -3.16
N ALA A 75 -21.11 -0.39 -2.05
CA ALA A 75 -20.78 -1.72 -1.54
C ALA A 75 -21.06 -2.79 -2.61
N SER A 76 -20.10 -3.69 -2.80
CA SER A 76 -20.12 -4.76 -3.81
C SER A 76 -20.28 -4.27 -5.27
N ALA A 77 -20.11 -2.98 -5.54
CA ALA A 77 -20.20 -2.45 -6.91
C ALA A 77 -18.99 -2.87 -7.75
N ASN A 78 -19.19 -3.00 -9.06
CA ASN A 78 -18.14 -3.40 -9.99
C ASN A 78 -17.61 -2.20 -10.76
N PHE A 79 -16.39 -1.77 -10.45
CA PHE A 79 -15.62 -0.74 -11.15
C PHE A 79 -14.49 -1.33 -12.01
N SER A 80 -14.49 -2.64 -12.28
CA SER A 80 -13.41 -3.29 -13.04
C SER A 80 -13.16 -2.59 -14.37
N LYS A 81 -11.90 -2.26 -14.65
CA LYS A 81 -11.45 -1.56 -15.88
C LYS A 81 -12.11 -0.18 -16.11
N SER A 82 -12.78 0.38 -15.11
CA SER A 82 -13.33 1.74 -15.20
C SER A 82 -12.23 2.80 -15.07
N ASN A 83 -12.56 4.04 -15.40
CA ASN A 83 -11.65 5.18 -15.27
C ASN A 83 -12.22 6.21 -14.29
N LEU A 84 -11.68 6.25 -13.08
CA LEU A 84 -12.01 7.18 -12.00
C LEU A 84 -10.89 8.20 -11.75
N ILE A 85 -10.07 8.52 -12.77
CA ILE A 85 -8.99 9.50 -12.62
C ILE A 85 -9.53 10.81 -12.05
N LYS A 86 -8.92 11.28 -10.96
CA LYS A 86 -9.29 12.51 -10.25
C LYS A 86 -10.74 12.55 -9.76
N ALA A 87 -11.39 11.41 -9.58
CA ALA A 87 -12.71 11.37 -8.95
C ALA A 87 -12.62 11.76 -7.47
N ASN A 88 -13.67 12.39 -6.96
CA ASN A 88 -13.82 12.63 -5.53
C ASN A 88 -14.63 11.48 -4.92
N CYS A 89 -14.04 10.76 -3.97
CA CYS A 89 -14.72 9.67 -3.30
C CYS A 89 -14.80 9.88 -1.78
N GLN A 90 -14.58 11.10 -1.29
CA GLN A 90 -14.59 11.40 0.14
C GLN A 90 -15.81 10.81 0.86
N GLY A 91 -15.59 10.07 1.95
CA GLY A 91 -16.63 9.50 2.79
C GLY A 91 -17.48 8.41 2.13
N ALA A 92 -17.11 7.93 0.94
CA ALA A 92 -17.85 6.88 0.23
C ALA A 92 -17.58 5.49 0.83
N ASN A 93 -18.56 4.60 0.67
CA ASN A 93 -18.47 3.21 1.08
C ASN A 93 -18.28 2.30 -0.14
N PHE A 94 -17.11 1.68 -0.26
CA PHE A 94 -16.73 0.71 -1.28
C PHE A 94 -16.43 -0.68 -0.69
N ARG A 95 -17.07 -1.06 0.43
CA ARG A 95 -16.89 -2.42 0.98
C ARG A 95 -17.11 -3.47 -0.09
N GLU A 96 -16.19 -4.41 -0.23
CA GLU A 96 -16.25 -5.53 -1.20
C GLU A 96 -16.34 -5.10 -2.69
N ALA A 97 -16.13 -3.82 -3.01
CA ALA A 97 -16.17 -3.34 -4.38
C ALA A 97 -15.01 -3.90 -5.21
N GLN A 98 -15.23 -4.00 -6.52
CA GLN A 98 -14.27 -4.59 -7.46
C GLN A 98 -13.65 -3.51 -8.34
N PHE A 99 -12.34 -3.29 -8.23
CA PHE A 99 -11.58 -2.31 -9.00
C PHE A 99 -10.57 -2.94 -9.95
N LEU A 100 -10.63 -4.25 -10.22
CA LEU A 100 -9.68 -4.98 -11.06
C LEU A 100 -9.32 -4.18 -12.33
N LYS A 101 -8.04 -3.81 -12.47
CA LYS A 101 -7.49 -3.06 -13.63
C LYS A 101 -8.07 -1.66 -13.87
N ALA A 102 -8.76 -1.09 -12.87
CA ALA A 102 -9.29 0.26 -12.98
C ALA A 102 -8.16 1.31 -12.95
N GLN A 103 -8.50 2.53 -13.38
CA GLN A 103 -7.61 3.68 -13.40
C GLN A 103 -8.10 4.71 -12.36
N LEU A 104 -7.38 4.85 -11.25
CA LEU A 104 -7.72 5.67 -10.07
C LEU A 104 -6.62 6.70 -9.79
N GLN A 105 -5.88 7.14 -10.82
CA GLN A 105 -4.79 8.10 -10.61
C GLN A 105 -5.32 9.40 -10.03
N SER A 106 -4.63 9.91 -9.00
CA SER A 106 -5.00 11.14 -8.30
C SER A 106 -6.43 11.14 -7.72
N ILE A 107 -6.99 9.97 -7.38
CA ILE A 107 -8.29 9.86 -6.71
C ILE A 107 -8.20 10.39 -5.27
N CYS A 108 -9.29 10.99 -4.78
CA CYS A 108 -9.42 11.41 -3.38
C CYS A 108 -10.24 10.38 -2.59
N LEU A 109 -9.65 9.81 -1.54
CA LEU A 109 -10.22 8.73 -0.73
C LEU A 109 -10.40 9.12 0.74
N ASP A 110 -10.38 10.40 1.10
CA ASP A 110 -10.53 10.84 2.50
C ASP A 110 -11.76 10.21 3.18
N ASP A 111 -11.57 9.66 4.38
CA ASP A 111 -12.62 9.06 5.22
C ASP A 111 -13.42 7.94 4.53
N THR A 112 -12.82 7.23 3.57
CA THR A 112 -13.49 6.15 2.85
C THR A 112 -13.43 4.81 3.57
N GLU A 113 -14.45 4.00 3.31
CA GLU A 113 -14.53 2.63 3.77
C GLU A 113 -14.39 1.67 2.60
N ILE A 114 -13.32 0.89 2.59
CA ILE A 114 -12.86 0.10 1.43
C ILE A 114 -12.46 -1.32 1.90
N SER A 115 -13.02 -1.80 3.02
CA SER A 115 -12.71 -3.15 3.50
C SER A 115 -13.10 -4.22 2.48
N ALA A 116 -12.25 -5.24 2.36
CA ALA A 116 -12.40 -6.39 1.45
C ALA A 116 -12.55 -6.04 -0.06
N ALA A 117 -12.26 -4.81 -0.49
CA ALA A 117 -12.29 -4.46 -1.91
C ALA A 117 -11.10 -5.03 -2.69
N ASP A 118 -11.28 -5.26 -3.99
CA ASP A 118 -10.24 -5.81 -4.88
C ASP A 118 -9.67 -4.75 -5.84
N PHE A 119 -8.44 -4.32 -5.59
CA PHE A 119 -7.61 -3.43 -6.41
C PHE A 119 -6.51 -4.17 -7.19
N THR A 120 -6.70 -5.46 -7.50
CA THR A 120 -5.72 -6.22 -8.27
C THR A 120 -5.41 -5.53 -9.60
N GLU A 121 -4.13 -5.34 -9.89
CA GLU A 121 -3.63 -4.64 -11.10
C GLU A 121 -4.21 -3.23 -11.31
N THR A 122 -4.71 -2.57 -10.26
CA THR A 122 -5.29 -1.23 -10.32
C THR A 122 -4.22 -0.14 -10.27
N ASN A 123 -4.41 0.95 -11.00
CA ASN A 123 -3.51 2.10 -10.94
C ASN A 123 -4.05 3.19 -9.99
N LEU A 124 -3.44 3.28 -8.82
CA LEU A 124 -3.66 4.26 -7.74
C LEU A 124 -2.48 5.25 -7.63
N SER A 125 -1.74 5.48 -8.72
CA SER A 125 -0.62 6.44 -8.68
C SER A 125 -1.12 7.81 -8.26
N GLU A 126 -0.42 8.45 -7.32
CA GLU A 126 -0.76 9.76 -6.75
C GLU A 126 -2.15 9.81 -6.08
N ALA A 127 -2.77 8.66 -5.78
CA ALA A 127 -3.97 8.61 -4.96
C ALA A 127 -3.68 9.15 -3.56
N GLN A 128 -4.64 9.89 -3.01
CA GLN A 128 -4.51 10.54 -1.71
C GLN A 128 -5.71 10.25 -0.83
N GLY A 129 -5.49 10.18 0.47
CA GLY A 129 -6.54 10.26 1.47
C GLY A 129 -6.03 10.02 2.88
N LYS A 130 -6.88 10.35 3.85
CA LYS A 130 -6.66 10.10 5.28
C LYS A 130 -7.78 9.25 5.86
N ASN A 131 -7.51 8.57 6.97
CA ASN A 131 -8.50 7.78 7.71
C ASN A 131 -9.21 6.70 6.86
N ILE A 132 -8.50 6.08 5.93
CA ILE A 132 -9.10 5.08 5.04
C ILE A 132 -9.13 3.71 5.73
N ASN A 133 -10.25 3.01 5.65
CA ASN A 133 -10.31 1.61 6.06
C ASN A 133 -10.10 0.67 4.86
N PHE A 134 -8.89 0.13 4.72
CA PHE A 134 -8.50 -0.89 3.74
C PHE A 134 -8.42 -2.30 4.34
N THR A 135 -9.05 -2.56 5.49
CA THR A 135 -8.95 -3.87 6.16
C THR A 135 -9.31 -5.00 5.18
N GLN A 136 -8.44 -5.99 5.04
CA GLN A 136 -8.58 -7.14 4.13
C GLN A 136 -8.67 -6.81 2.62
N ALA A 137 -8.38 -5.57 2.21
CA ALA A 137 -8.36 -5.23 0.80
C ALA A 137 -7.22 -5.94 0.05
N ILE A 138 -7.41 -6.11 -1.26
CA ILE A 138 -6.44 -6.78 -2.14
C ILE A 138 -5.83 -5.73 -3.08
N PHE A 139 -4.52 -5.57 -3.07
CA PHE A 139 -3.74 -4.69 -3.93
C PHE A 139 -2.68 -5.47 -4.71
N GLN A 140 -2.91 -6.75 -4.98
CA GLN A 140 -1.92 -7.57 -5.67
C GLN A 140 -1.57 -6.94 -7.03
N LYS A 141 -0.28 -6.70 -7.27
CA LYS A 141 0.24 -6.02 -8.48
C LYS A 141 -0.34 -4.62 -8.73
N ALA A 142 -0.93 -3.98 -7.73
CA ALA A 142 -1.42 -2.60 -7.85
C ALA A 142 -0.25 -1.61 -8.01
N ILE A 143 -0.51 -0.51 -8.69
CA ILE A 143 0.45 0.60 -8.85
C ILE A 143 0.03 1.70 -7.89
N LEU A 144 0.82 1.93 -6.85
CA LEU A 144 0.61 2.86 -5.73
C LEU A 144 1.72 3.93 -5.69
N ILE A 145 2.34 4.21 -6.84
CA ILE A 145 3.47 5.13 -6.97
C ILE A 145 3.04 6.52 -6.45
N LYS A 146 3.81 7.09 -5.53
CA LYS A 146 3.52 8.40 -4.91
C LYS A 146 2.16 8.49 -4.21
N SER A 147 1.56 7.37 -3.83
CA SER A 147 0.33 7.38 -3.04
C SER A 147 0.57 7.94 -1.63
N GLN A 148 -0.45 8.56 -1.05
CA GLN A 148 -0.42 9.18 0.27
C GLN A 148 -1.65 8.74 1.06
N PHE A 149 -1.47 7.80 1.99
CA PHE A 149 -2.56 7.20 2.79
C PHE A 149 -2.29 7.36 4.28
N GLU A 150 -2.15 8.60 4.74
CA GLU A 150 -1.84 8.89 6.14
C GLU A 150 -2.93 8.34 7.07
N GLU A 151 -2.53 7.82 8.24
CA GLU A 151 -3.43 7.38 9.32
C GLU A 151 -4.49 6.33 8.88
N SER A 152 -4.19 5.57 7.83
CA SER A 152 -5.11 4.60 7.25
C SER A 152 -4.88 3.20 7.81
N ASN A 153 -5.93 2.38 7.84
CA ASN A 153 -5.89 1.00 8.33
C ASN A 153 -5.80 0.01 7.17
N LEU A 154 -4.65 -0.65 7.03
CA LEU A 154 -4.32 -1.69 6.07
C LEU A 154 -4.17 -3.07 6.75
N THR A 155 -4.83 -3.31 7.88
CA THR A 155 -4.79 -4.62 8.56
C THR A 155 -5.19 -5.75 7.61
N GLN A 156 -4.40 -6.84 7.58
CA GLN A 156 -4.64 -8.01 6.74
C GLN A 156 -4.70 -7.74 5.23
N VAL A 157 -4.06 -6.67 4.76
CA VAL A 157 -4.05 -6.33 3.33
C VAL A 157 -3.17 -7.30 2.54
N ASN A 158 -3.48 -7.49 1.25
CA ASN A 158 -2.61 -8.19 0.31
C ASN A 158 -1.96 -7.23 -0.70
N LEU A 159 -0.70 -6.87 -0.48
CA LEU A 159 0.10 -5.98 -1.33
C LEU A 159 1.14 -6.73 -2.17
N ARG A 160 1.02 -8.04 -2.34
CA ARG A 160 1.99 -8.85 -3.10
C ARG A 160 2.28 -8.26 -4.47
N GLU A 161 3.57 -8.09 -4.76
CA GLU A 161 4.06 -7.54 -6.04
C GLU A 161 3.52 -6.13 -6.36
N ALA A 162 2.97 -5.41 -5.39
CA ALA A 162 2.52 -4.03 -5.58
C ALA A 162 3.72 -3.08 -5.69
N ASN A 163 3.49 -1.94 -6.35
CA ASN A 163 4.50 -0.91 -6.54
C ASN A 163 4.17 0.37 -5.79
N LEU A 164 4.82 0.59 -4.66
CA LEU A 164 4.71 1.75 -3.78
C LEU A 164 5.92 2.68 -3.88
N LYS A 165 6.59 2.71 -5.04
CA LYS A 165 7.71 3.62 -5.24
C LYS A 165 7.31 5.06 -4.86
N GLN A 166 8.11 5.71 -4.01
CA GLN A 166 7.90 7.08 -3.55
C GLN A 166 6.57 7.32 -2.80
N ALA A 167 5.91 6.26 -2.30
CA ALA A 167 4.73 6.43 -1.45
C ALA A 167 5.10 7.05 -0.10
N ASN A 168 4.18 7.81 0.50
CA ASN A 168 4.33 8.35 1.86
C ASN A 168 3.24 7.77 2.76
N TRP A 169 3.64 6.80 3.59
CA TRP A 169 2.75 6.01 4.43
C TRP A 169 3.07 6.26 5.90
N SER A 170 2.84 7.50 6.35
CA SER A 170 3.05 7.89 7.74
C SER A 170 1.86 7.51 8.62
N GLY A 171 2.11 6.80 9.72
CA GLY A 171 1.09 6.45 10.72
C GLY A 171 0.09 5.39 10.26
N ILE A 172 0.40 4.60 9.22
CA ILE A 172 -0.48 3.53 8.77
C ILE A 172 -0.44 2.33 9.72
N ILE A 173 -1.57 1.63 9.81
CA ILE A 173 -1.71 0.38 10.57
C ILE A 173 -1.71 -0.78 9.57
N ILE A 174 -0.70 -1.65 9.58
CA ILE A 174 -0.59 -2.75 8.57
C ILE A 174 -0.27 -4.14 9.16
N PRO A 175 -0.72 -4.53 10.37
CA PRO A 175 -0.38 -5.83 10.92
C PRO A 175 -1.02 -6.97 10.12
N ASN A 176 -0.40 -8.14 10.19
CA ASN A 176 -0.85 -9.40 9.56
C ASN A 176 -1.00 -9.32 8.03
N SER A 177 -0.16 -8.53 7.37
CA SER A 177 -0.29 -8.21 5.95
C SER A 177 0.69 -8.97 5.06
N LYS A 178 0.33 -9.12 3.79
CA LYS A 178 1.12 -9.84 2.78
C LYS A 178 1.84 -8.82 1.90
N LEU A 179 3.13 -8.62 2.12
CA LEU A 179 3.97 -7.61 1.48
C LEU A 179 5.08 -8.23 0.61
N GLN A 180 4.96 -9.51 0.25
CA GLN A 180 6.01 -10.21 -0.48
C GLN A 180 6.25 -9.58 -1.84
N LYS A 181 7.53 -9.37 -2.18
CA LYS A 181 7.97 -8.76 -3.46
C LYS A 181 7.41 -7.35 -3.72
N THR A 182 6.96 -6.67 -2.68
CA THR A 182 6.43 -5.31 -2.78
C THR A 182 7.57 -4.32 -2.98
N ASN A 183 7.38 -3.34 -3.86
CA ASN A 183 8.37 -2.31 -4.13
C ASN A 183 8.10 -1.02 -3.35
N PHE A 184 8.90 -0.74 -2.33
CA PHE A 184 8.93 0.48 -1.53
C PHE A 184 10.14 1.37 -1.87
N THR A 185 10.69 1.29 -3.08
CA THR A 185 11.84 2.13 -3.49
C THR A 185 11.55 3.60 -3.22
N GLU A 186 12.43 4.29 -2.50
CA GLU A 186 12.30 5.70 -2.13
C GLU A 186 10.99 6.03 -1.36
N ALA A 187 10.33 5.03 -0.74
CA ALA A 187 9.15 5.26 0.08
C ALA A 187 9.52 5.88 1.44
N ILE A 188 8.58 6.63 2.00
CA ILE A 188 8.66 7.20 3.35
C ILE A 188 7.72 6.40 4.24
N LEU A 189 8.31 5.66 5.18
CA LEU A 189 7.63 4.80 6.13
C LEU A 189 7.94 5.32 7.53
N THR A 190 6.94 5.91 8.19
CA THR A 190 7.12 6.52 9.51
C THR A 190 6.03 6.07 10.46
N LYS A 191 6.38 5.63 11.67
CA LYS A 191 5.41 5.18 12.69
C LYS A 191 4.54 4.03 12.18
N ILE A 192 5.17 2.98 11.66
CA ILE A 192 4.47 1.81 11.11
C ILE A 192 4.77 0.58 11.97
N ASN A 193 3.73 -0.21 12.21
CA ASN A 193 3.85 -1.53 12.81
C ASN A 193 3.57 -2.62 11.75
N PHE A 194 4.57 -3.47 11.50
CA PHE A 194 4.53 -4.59 10.56
C PHE A 194 4.30 -5.95 11.23
N TYR A 195 3.95 -6.02 12.52
CA TYR A 195 3.75 -7.25 13.28
C TYR A 195 2.94 -8.30 12.52
N GLY A 196 3.46 -9.53 12.46
CA GLY A 196 2.83 -10.67 11.77
C GLY A 196 2.75 -10.53 10.24
N SER A 197 3.40 -9.51 9.66
CA SER A 197 3.45 -9.33 8.22
C SER A 197 4.65 -10.06 7.61
N SER A 198 4.58 -10.31 6.30
CA SER A 198 5.66 -10.95 5.56
C SER A 198 6.13 -10.05 4.43
N LEU A 199 7.36 -9.55 4.57
CA LEU A 199 8.10 -8.71 3.63
C LEU A 199 9.12 -9.51 2.80
N PHE A 200 8.96 -10.83 2.73
CA PHE A 200 9.83 -11.72 1.95
C PHE A 200 10.10 -11.18 0.53
N GLN A 201 11.38 -11.05 0.17
CA GLN A 201 11.84 -10.52 -1.12
C GLN A 201 11.32 -9.12 -1.50
N SER A 202 10.89 -8.31 -0.53
CA SER A 202 10.50 -6.92 -0.76
C SER A 202 11.69 -6.06 -1.20
N ILE A 203 11.38 -4.97 -1.91
CA ILE A 203 12.36 -4.08 -2.55
C ILE A 203 12.21 -2.70 -1.93
N LEU A 204 13.12 -2.31 -1.03
CA LEU A 204 13.15 -1.04 -0.31
C LEU A 204 14.44 -0.20 -0.52
N PRO A 205 15.10 -0.17 -1.71
CA PRO A 205 16.24 0.72 -1.87
C PRO A 205 15.89 2.18 -1.62
N ARG A 206 16.76 2.88 -0.88
CA ARG A 206 16.60 4.31 -0.54
C ARG A 206 15.30 4.64 0.20
N ALA A 207 14.61 3.66 0.76
CA ALA A 207 13.46 3.91 1.63
C ALA A 207 13.92 4.61 2.92
N GLN A 208 13.03 5.41 3.50
CA GLN A 208 13.19 6.02 4.82
C GLN A 208 12.29 5.27 5.80
N LEU A 209 12.90 4.68 6.83
CA LEU A 209 12.25 3.84 7.83
C LEU A 209 12.46 4.47 9.21
N ASN A 210 11.44 5.19 9.70
CA ASN A 210 11.54 5.93 10.96
C ASN A 210 10.49 5.43 11.96
N GLN A 211 10.89 5.08 13.19
CA GLN A 211 9.96 4.64 14.23
C GLN A 211 9.13 3.45 13.76
N ILE A 212 9.79 2.37 13.37
CA ILE A 212 9.14 1.18 12.80
C ILE A 212 9.27 -0.01 13.75
N GLU A 213 8.15 -0.68 13.97
CA GLU A 213 8.06 -1.94 14.71
C GLU A 213 7.97 -3.11 13.74
N CYS A 214 9.00 -3.95 13.71
CA CYS A 214 9.11 -5.15 12.88
C CYS A 214 9.44 -6.38 13.75
N GLN A 215 8.75 -6.56 14.88
CA GLN A 215 8.87 -7.78 15.70
C GLN A 215 8.10 -8.94 15.05
N ASP A 216 8.68 -10.14 15.07
CA ASP A 216 8.10 -11.35 14.47
C ASP A 216 7.74 -11.18 12.97
N VAL A 217 8.62 -10.56 12.19
CA VAL A 217 8.41 -10.27 10.77
C VAL A 217 9.35 -11.13 9.89
N GLU A 218 8.79 -11.68 8.82
CA GLU A 218 9.55 -12.38 7.77
C GLU A 218 10.15 -11.37 6.78
N LEU A 219 11.47 -11.21 6.81
CA LEU A 219 12.21 -10.25 5.96
C LEU A 219 13.27 -10.93 5.09
N GLU A 220 13.21 -12.25 4.93
CA GLU A 220 14.24 -12.99 4.21
C GLU A 220 14.37 -12.51 2.77
N ALA A 221 15.63 -12.32 2.36
CA ALA A 221 16.02 -11.79 1.06
C ALA A 221 15.38 -10.42 0.70
N ALA A 222 14.91 -9.64 1.68
CA ALA A 222 14.50 -8.26 1.45
C ALA A 222 15.70 -7.39 1.05
N ASN A 223 15.45 -6.36 0.25
CA ASN A 223 16.49 -5.46 -0.25
C ASN A 223 16.33 -4.03 0.29
N PHE A 224 17.18 -3.67 1.24
CA PHE A 224 17.25 -2.37 1.91
C PHE A 224 18.44 -1.51 1.45
N GLN A 225 18.96 -1.74 0.24
CA GLN A 225 20.17 -1.05 -0.23
C GLN A 225 20.04 0.48 -0.17
N ASN A 226 21.02 1.15 0.43
CA ASN A 226 21.06 2.62 0.62
C ASN A 226 19.84 3.20 1.35
N SER A 227 19.10 2.40 2.13
CA SER A 227 17.98 2.91 2.94
C SER A 227 18.46 3.57 4.22
N GLN A 228 17.57 4.32 4.85
CA GLN A 228 17.83 5.04 6.10
C GLN A 228 16.89 4.49 7.18
N PHE A 229 17.46 4.10 8.31
CA PHE A 229 16.74 3.62 9.48
C PHE A 229 17.01 4.53 10.67
N CYS A 230 15.94 4.90 11.38
CA CYS A 230 16.00 5.64 12.63
C CYS A 230 14.94 5.07 13.59
N ASP A 231 15.34 4.63 14.78
CA ASP A 231 14.43 4.06 15.78
C ASP A 231 13.65 2.85 15.22
N VAL A 232 14.34 1.78 14.83
CA VAL A 232 13.72 0.60 14.21
C VAL A 232 13.95 -0.65 15.03
N ASP A 233 12.88 -1.38 15.31
CA ASP A 233 12.93 -2.63 16.06
C ASP A 233 12.72 -3.85 15.17
N PHE A 234 13.77 -4.61 14.93
CA PHE A 234 13.74 -5.90 14.22
C PHE A 234 13.80 -7.10 15.16
N SER A 235 13.70 -6.93 16.48
CA SER A 235 13.89 -8.04 17.42
C SER A 235 13.04 -9.27 17.09
N ASP A 236 13.63 -10.45 17.31
CA ASP A 236 13.02 -11.77 17.06
C ASP A 236 12.65 -12.06 15.58
N SER A 237 12.97 -11.16 14.65
CA SER A 237 12.70 -11.35 13.21
C SER A 237 13.75 -12.18 12.46
N SER A 238 13.30 -12.76 11.34
CA SER A 238 14.14 -13.49 10.40
C SER A 238 14.56 -12.59 9.25
N LEU A 239 15.87 -12.35 9.14
CA LEU A 239 16.52 -11.42 8.22
C LEU A 239 17.55 -12.14 7.33
N VAL A 240 17.39 -13.44 7.11
CA VAL A 240 18.34 -14.27 6.36
C VAL A 240 18.53 -13.74 4.95
N GLY A 241 19.79 -13.52 4.56
CA GLY A 241 20.13 -13.05 3.21
C GLY A 241 19.66 -11.63 2.87
N THR A 242 19.23 -10.85 3.87
CA THR A 242 18.76 -9.47 3.67
C THR A 242 19.91 -8.58 3.20
N ASN A 243 19.62 -7.67 2.26
CA ASN A 243 20.61 -6.74 1.73
C ASN A 243 20.51 -5.35 2.37
N PHE A 244 21.42 -5.01 3.29
CA PHE A 244 21.57 -3.69 3.88
C PHE A 244 22.68 -2.85 3.24
N GLU A 245 23.22 -3.23 2.08
CA GLU A 245 24.40 -2.55 1.53
C GLU A 245 24.21 -1.04 1.37
N GLY A 246 25.14 -0.26 1.92
CA GLY A 246 25.11 1.20 1.90
C GLY A 246 24.05 1.84 2.80
N ALA A 247 23.32 1.07 3.60
CA ALA A 247 22.29 1.60 4.49
C ALA A 247 22.89 2.35 5.70
N THR A 248 22.14 3.33 6.19
CA THR A 248 22.41 4.01 7.47
C THR A 248 21.47 3.45 8.53
N LEU A 249 22.03 2.92 9.61
CA LEU A 249 21.33 2.28 10.72
C LEU A 249 21.56 3.08 12.00
N ASP A 250 20.60 3.90 12.41
CA ASP A 250 20.64 4.66 13.67
C ASP A 250 19.58 4.14 14.64
N GLN A 251 20.00 3.76 15.86
CA GLN A 251 19.11 3.20 16.89
C GLN A 251 18.28 2.00 16.38
N VAL A 252 18.99 0.98 15.88
CA VAL A 252 18.36 -0.23 15.33
C VAL A 252 18.56 -1.42 16.26
N ASN A 253 17.46 -2.06 16.66
CA ASN A 253 17.47 -3.25 17.50
C ASN A 253 17.42 -4.52 16.62
N PHE A 254 18.51 -5.30 16.61
CA PHE A 254 18.59 -6.63 15.98
C PHE A 254 18.68 -7.76 17.01
N THR A 255 18.19 -7.56 18.23
CA THR A 255 18.28 -8.60 19.27
C THR A 255 17.55 -9.88 18.88
N ASN A 256 18.15 -11.04 19.18
CA ASN A 256 17.65 -12.38 18.85
C ASN A 256 17.32 -12.61 17.35
N THR A 257 17.81 -11.77 16.45
CA THR A 257 17.50 -11.90 15.01
C THR A 257 18.34 -12.96 14.31
N ASN A 258 17.81 -13.49 13.20
CA ASN A 258 18.61 -14.28 12.27
C ASN A 258 19.11 -13.42 11.10
N LEU A 259 20.35 -12.94 11.19
CA LEU A 259 21.06 -12.16 10.17
C LEU A 259 21.98 -13.02 9.30
N SER A 260 21.82 -14.34 9.29
CA SER A 260 22.71 -15.22 8.53
C SER A 260 22.73 -14.84 7.05
N GLN A 261 23.93 -14.75 6.47
CA GLN A 261 24.16 -14.35 5.07
C GLN A 261 23.70 -12.93 4.70
N ALA A 262 23.35 -12.07 5.68
CA ALA A 262 22.97 -10.69 5.41
C ALA A 262 24.16 -9.87 4.88
N ASN A 263 23.87 -8.90 4.01
CA ASN A 263 24.87 -8.02 3.41
C ASN A 263 24.88 -6.65 4.10
N PHE A 264 25.87 -6.40 4.95
CA PHE A 264 26.13 -5.12 5.65
C PHE A 264 27.29 -4.34 5.01
N LYS A 265 27.58 -4.56 3.72
CA LYS A 265 28.66 -3.83 3.04
C LYS A 265 28.41 -2.32 3.07
N ASN A 266 29.45 -1.55 3.35
CA ASN A 266 29.43 -0.09 3.31
C ASN A 266 28.32 0.55 4.19
N THR A 267 27.81 -0.15 5.20
CA THR A 267 26.80 0.41 6.11
C THR A 267 27.41 1.43 7.06
N VAL A 268 26.62 2.40 7.48
CA VAL A 268 26.95 3.27 8.62
C VAL A 268 26.05 2.87 9.78
N VAL A 269 26.63 2.42 10.89
CA VAL A 269 25.87 2.02 12.09
C VAL A 269 26.11 2.99 13.24
N LYS A 270 25.06 3.31 13.98
CA LYS A 270 25.08 4.09 15.22
C LYS A 270 24.03 3.52 16.16
N GLU A 271 24.42 3.24 17.41
CA GLU A 271 23.49 2.77 18.45
C GLU A 271 22.71 1.50 18.04
N VAL A 272 23.40 0.56 17.37
CA VAL A 272 22.79 -0.72 16.94
C VAL A 272 22.98 -1.79 18.01
N ASP A 273 21.91 -2.51 18.36
CA ASP A 273 21.99 -3.68 19.25
C ASP A 273 22.00 -4.98 18.45
N LEU A 274 23.04 -5.80 18.62
CA LEU A 274 23.22 -7.11 17.95
C LEU A 274 23.12 -8.28 18.94
N THR A 275 22.69 -8.05 20.18
CA THR A 275 22.75 -9.04 21.25
C THR A 275 21.96 -10.29 20.86
N LYS A 276 22.62 -11.46 20.94
CA LYS A 276 22.05 -12.78 20.58
C LYS A 276 21.61 -12.92 19.11
N SER A 277 22.04 -12.02 18.22
CA SER A 277 21.81 -12.18 16.79
C SER A 277 22.67 -13.29 16.18
N GLN A 278 22.12 -14.03 15.23
CA GLN A 278 22.86 -15.02 14.43
C GLN A 278 23.44 -14.32 13.20
N VAL A 279 24.76 -14.22 13.10
CA VAL A 279 25.45 -13.44 12.06
C VAL A 279 26.34 -14.30 11.16
N GLU A 280 26.09 -15.62 11.10
CA GLU A 280 26.91 -16.53 10.30
C GLU A 280 26.90 -16.10 8.83
N LYS A 281 28.10 -15.90 8.26
CA LYS A 281 28.29 -15.48 6.86
C LYS A 281 27.75 -14.08 6.53
N ALA A 282 27.33 -13.29 7.52
CA ALA A 282 26.96 -11.90 7.28
C ALA A 282 28.21 -11.07 6.91
N ASP A 283 28.16 -10.28 5.84
CA ASP A 283 29.32 -9.56 5.29
C ASP A 283 29.30 -8.09 5.75
N PHE A 284 30.27 -7.70 6.58
CA PHE A 284 30.40 -6.33 7.13
C PHE A 284 31.51 -5.51 6.47
N ARG A 285 31.96 -5.88 5.27
CA ARG A 285 33.06 -5.17 4.60
C ARG A 285 32.77 -3.66 4.50
N ASN A 286 33.71 -2.86 4.97
CA ASN A 286 33.64 -1.40 5.01
C ASN A 286 32.47 -0.83 5.86
N ALA A 287 31.87 -1.62 6.76
CA ALA A 287 30.93 -1.08 7.72
C ALA A 287 31.60 -0.05 8.65
N GLN A 288 30.95 1.07 8.91
CA GLN A 288 31.46 2.17 9.73
C GLN A 288 30.64 2.30 11.01
N GLY A 289 31.26 2.73 12.11
CA GLY A 289 30.58 3.01 13.38
C GLY A 289 30.40 1.82 14.34
N LEU A 290 30.84 0.61 13.95
CA LEU A 290 30.85 -0.54 14.84
C LEU A 290 31.79 -0.32 16.04
N THR A 291 31.31 -0.60 17.26
CA THR A 291 32.12 -0.59 18.49
C THR A 291 33.10 -1.76 18.52
N LEU A 292 34.09 -1.71 19.42
CA LEU A 292 35.04 -2.81 19.60
C LEU A 292 34.33 -4.11 20.00
N GLU A 293 33.40 -4.02 20.96
CA GLU A 293 32.61 -5.15 21.45
C GLU A 293 31.76 -5.78 20.33
N GLN A 294 31.12 -4.96 19.49
CA GLN A 294 30.37 -5.46 18.33
C GLN A 294 31.29 -6.17 17.35
N LYS A 295 32.46 -5.62 17.04
CA LYS A 295 33.43 -6.27 16.14
C LYS A 295 33.90 -7.63 16.68
N GLU A 296 34.15 -7.74 17.98
CA GLU A 296 34.53 -8.99 18.64
C GLU A 296 33.39 -10.01 18.60
N TYR A 297 32.17 -9.60 18.94
CA TYR A 297 30.96 -10.42 18.82
C TYR A 297 30.80 -10.97 17.40
N LEU A 298 30.88 -10.11 16.38
CA LEU A 298 30.72 -10.51 14.98
C LEU A 298 31.77 -11.55 14.55
N LYS A 299 33.04 -11.36 14.94
CA LYS A 299 34.12 -12.33 14.64
C LYS A 299 33.90 -13.67 15.33
N ALA A 300 33.51 -13.66 16.60
CA ALA A 300 33.28 -14.88 17.37
C ALA A 300 32.09 -15.69 16.84
N ASN A 301 31.11 -15.03 16.21
CA ASN A 301 29.87 -15.63 15.73
C ASN A 301 29.80 -15.83 14.21
N GLY A 302 30.95 -15.84 13.51
CA GLY A 302 31.03 -16.23 12.10
C GLY A 302 30.68 -15.13 11.09
N GLY A 303 30.67 -13.87 11.50
CA GLY A 303 30.59 -12.71 10.61
C GLY A 303 31.86 -12.58 9.75
N LEU A 304 31.69 -12.05 8.54
CA LEU A 304 32.73 -11.96 7.51
C LEU A 304 33.19 -10.53 7.28
N ASN A 305 34.47 -10.37 6.91
CA ASN A 305 35.09 -9.11 6.50
C ASN A 305 34.90 -7.95 7.50
N ILE A 306 34.95 -8.27 8.79
CA ILE A 306 34.78 -7.28 9.86
C ILE A 306 35.91 -6.23 9.78
N PRO A 307 35.59 -4.93 9.66
CA PRO A 307 36.58 -3.86 9.54
C PRO A 307 37.55 -3.84 10.73
N THR A 308 38.84 -3.64 10.46
CA THR A 308 39.84 -3.42 11.51
C THR A 308 39.59 -2.09 12.23
N ALA A 309 40.24 -1.88 13.37
CA ALA A 309 40.28 -0.57 14.02
C ALA A 309 40.86 0.49 13.08
#